data_AF-A0A8H8A231-F1
#
_entry.id   AF-A0A8H8A231-F1
#
_cell.length_a   1.000
_cell.length_b   1.000
_cell.length_c   1.000
_cell.angle_alpha   90.00
_cell.angle_beta   90.00
_cell.angle_gamma   90.00
#
_symmetry.space_group_name_H-M   'P 1'
#
loop_
_entity.id
_entity.type
_entity.pdbx_description
1 polymer ?
#
loop_
_entity_poly.entity_id
_entity_poly.type
_entity_poly.pdbx_seq_one_letter_code
_entity_poly.pdbx_strand_id
1 'polypeptide(L)'
;MALHYSSPFMELSQFAGWELYDEEVPSGGLITGIGRVSGIECLVVANDPTVKGGTYYPITVKKHLRAQEIARENRLPCFGFSHRLTGCRSSSTSFAVDSGGANLPRQADVFPDRDHFGRIFYNQATMSAQGIPQIAVVMGSCTAGGAYVPAMADENIIVKSQGTIFLGGPPLVRAATGEVVSAEDLGGADLHCRTSGVTDHYALDDEHALVLARRVVANLNIRKEPQVTMLPPEDPLYPASEIGGIVGTNLRKPFDVKSVIARLVDGSRFAEFKEHYGATLVTGFARLHGYPVGIVANNGILFSESALKGAHFVELCAIRGIPL
;
A
#
# COMPACT_ATOMS: atom_id res chain seq x y z
N MET A 1 0.14 -10.61 11.62
CA MET A 1 -0.99 -11.10 12.45
C MET A 1 -2.36 -10.72 11.88
N ALA A 2 -2.55 -9.52 11.30
CA ALA A 2 -3.82 -9.16 10.69
C ALA A 2 -4.19 -9.99 9.45
N LEU A 3 -3.19 -10.36 8.65
CA LEU A 3 -3.36 -11.16 7.43
C LEU A 3 -3.81 -12.59 7.75
N HIS A 4 -4.46 -13.24 6.78
CA HIS A 4 -4.66 -14.69 6.81
C HIS A 4 -3.34 -15.43 7.03
N TYR A 5 -3.38 -16.50 7.83
CA TYR A 5 -2.20 -17.35 8.03
C TYR A 5 -1.68 -17.84 6.67
N SER A 6 -0.39 -17.66 6.42
CA SER A 6 0.28 -17.97 5.15
C SER A 6 -0.25 -17.23 3.90
N SER A 7 -0.98 -16.12 4.06
CA SER A 7 -1.29 -15.26 2.91
C SER A 7 -0.02 -14.64 2.35
N PRO A 8 0.14 -14.57 1.02
CA PRO A 8 1.15 -13.72 0.43
C PRO A 8 0.90 -12.26 0.82
N PHE A 9 1.99 -11.50 0.92
CA PHE A 9 1.97 -10.05 1.12
C PHE A 9 2.87 -9.41 0.06
N MET A 10 2.26 -8.63 -0.83
CA MET A 10 2.98 -7.88 -1.85
C MET A 10 3.32 -6.50 -1.29
N GLU A 11 4.51 -6.38 -0.70
CA GLU A 11 5.00 -5.13 -0.15
C GLU A 11 5.38 -4.13 -1.26
N LEU A 12 5.05 -2.85 -1.05
CA LEU A 12 5.26 -1.77 -1.99
C LEU A 12 6.39 -0.85 -1.50
N SER A 13 7.30 -0.49 -2.41
CA SER A 13 8.32 0.53 -2.19
C SER A 13 9.19 0.29 -0.94
N GLN A 14 9.71 -0.94 -0.78
CA GLN A 14 10.57 -1.35 0.35
C GLN A 14 11.80 -0.45 0.54
N PHE A 15 12.38 0.03 -0.56
CA PHE A 15 13.57 0.90 -0.54
C PHE A 15 13.24 2.40 -0.46
N ALA A 16 12.00 2.77 -0.13
CA ALA A 16 11.67 4.17 0.09
C ALA A 16 12.57 4.77 1.20
N GLY A 17 13.12 5.95 0.94
CA GLY A 17 14.02 6.64 1.87
C GLY A 17 15.47 6.14 1.85
N TRP A 18 15.82 5.10 1.08
CA TRP A 18 17.20 4.62 0.94
C TRP A 18 18.11 5.73 0.38
N GLU A 19 19.13 6.12 1.15
CA GLU A 19 20.11 7.16 0.81
C GLU A 19 19.49 8.52 0.38
N LEU A 20 18.24 8.79 0.78
CA LEU A 20 17.52 10.00 0.36
C LEU A 20 17.76 11.21 1.29
N TYR A 21 18.06 10.95 2.56
CA TYR A 21 18.28 11.97 3.58
C TYR A 21 19.62 11.73 4.27
N ASP A 22 20.15 12.76 4.94
CA ASP A 22 21.38 12.66 5.76
C ASP A 22 21.25 11.67 6.94
N GLU A 23 20.03 11.26 7.24
CA GLU A 23 19.68 10.29 8.26
C GLU A 23 18.91 9.12 7.67
N GLU A 24 19.03 7.95 8.29
CA GLU A 24 18.30 6.77 7.83
C GLU A 24 16.80 6.90 8.11
N VAL A 25 16.01 6.68 7.05
CA VAL A 25 14.55 6.60 7.09
C VAL A 25 14.11 5.33 6.34
N PRO A 26 14.40 4.13 6.88
CA PRO A 26 14.16 2.88 6.19
C PRO A 26 12.68 2.70 5.84
N SER A 27 12.41 2.18 4.64
CA SER A 27 11.06 2.03 4.08
C SER A 27 10.23 3.33 4.07
N GLY A 28 10.85 4.49 4.27
CA GLY A 28 10.18 5.78 4.43
C GLY A 28 9.39 5.91 5.74
N GLY A 29 9.66 5.07 6.76
CA GLY A 29 8.93 5.05 8.03
C GLY A 29 7.48 4.56 7.91
N LEU A 30 7.16 3.86 6.82
CA LEU A 30 5.81 3.41 6.49
C LEU A 30 5.88 2.09 5.72
N ILE A 31 5.18 1.07 6.20
CA ILE A 31 5.01 -0.20 5.50
C ILE A 31 3.71 -0.13 4.71
N THR A 32 3.78 -0.40 3.40
CA THR A 32 2.59 -0.46 2.55
C THR A 32 2.61 -1.73 1.72
N GLY A 33 1.43 -2.31 1.46
CA GLY A 33 1.36 -3.53 0.66
C GLY A 33 -0.05 -4.08 0.50
N ILE A 34 -0.17 -5.15 -0.26
CA ILE A 34 -1.44 -5.84 -0.49
C ILE A 34 -1.38 -7.23 0.12
N GLY A 35 -2.38 -7.57 0.93
CA GLY A 35 -2.50 -8.90 1.53
C GLY A 35 -3.96 -9.30 1.73
N ARG A 36 -4.21 -10.56 2.08
CA ARG A 36 -5.57 -11.05 2.32
C ARG A 36 -5.98 -10.93 3.78
N VAL A 37 -7.09 -10.23 4.03
CA VAL A 37 -7.75 -10.10 5.33
C VAL A 37 -9.18 -10.60 5.18
N SER A 38 -9.58 -11.56 6.00
CA SER A 38 -10.90 -12.23 5.90
C SER A 38 -11.26 -12.71 4.48
N GLY A 39 -10.26 -13.15 3.71
CA GLY A 39 -10.41 -13.61 2.32
C GLY A 39 -10.46 -12.51 1.26
N ILE A 40 -10.44 -11.24 1.67
CA ILE A 40 -10.50 -10.06 0.79
C ILE A 40 -9.09 -9.49 0.62
N GLU A 41 -8.74 -9.09 -0.60
CA GLU A 41 -7.49 -8.39 -0.90
C GLU A 41 -7.61 -6.93 -0.41
N CYS A 42 -6.81 -6.57 0.58
CA CYS A 42 -6.81 -5.24 1.18
C CYS A 42 -5.46 -4.58 0.96
N LEU A 43 -5.50 -3.27 0.71
CA LEU A 43 -4.31 -2.44 0.82
C LEU A 43 -4.06 -2.15 2.30
N VAL A 44 -2.86 -2.44 2.77
CA VAL A 44 -2.41 -2.17 4.13
C VAL A 44 -1.45 -0.98 4.13
N VAL A 45 -1.65 -0.04 5.05
CA VAL A 45 -0.73 1.06 5.35
C VAL A 45 -0.45 1.04 6.85
N ALA A 46 0.81 0.88 7.24
CA ALA A 46 1.22 0.80 8.63
C ALA A 46 2.40 1.75 8.92
N ASN A 47 2.20 2.73 9.80
CA ASN A 47 3.30 3.59 10.27
C ASN A 47 4.30 2.78 11.10
N ASP A 48 5.60 3.06 10.96
CA ASP A 48 6.66 2.44 11.74
C ASP A 48 7.17 3.38 12.85
N PRO A 49 6.82 3.14 14.13
CA PRO A 49 7.33 3.88 15.30
C PRO A 49 8.82 4.04 15.36
N THR A 50 9.51 2.97 14.97
CA THR A 50 10.92 2.79 15.28
C THR A 50 11.76 3.71 14.40
N VAL A 51 11.17 4.17 13.30
CA VAL A 51 11.76 5.10 12.35
C VAL A 51 11.32 6.52 12.70
N LYS A 52 12.12 7.20 13.52
CA LYS A 52 11.92 8.63 13.86
C LYS A 52 10.53 8.90 14.48
N GLY A 53 10.01 7.95 15.28
CA GLY A 53 8.67 8.06 15.86
C GLY A 53 7.55 8.00 14.81
N GLY A 54 7.83 7.39 13.66
CA GLY A 54 7.05 7.37 12.40
C GLY A 54 6.55 8.72 11.91
N THR A 55 7.32 9.76 12.19
CA THR A 55 7.11 11.12 11.67
C THR A 55 7.05 11.10 10.13
N TYR A 56 6.12 11.83 9.52
CA TYR A 56 6.00 11.91 8.06
C TYR A 56 7.11 12.78 7.45
N TYR A 57 8.03 12.13 6.76
CA TYR A 57 8.95 12.77 5.81
C TYR A 57 8.26 12.97 4.46
N PRO A 58 8.81 13.80 3.55
CA PRO A 58 8.27 13.95 2.20
C PRO A 58 8.07 12.60 1.48
N ILE A 59 9.01 11.66 1.62
CA ILE A 59 8.90 10.33 1.02
C ILE A 59 7.79 9.48 1.67
N THR A 60 7.54 9.66 2.97
CA THR A 60 6.47 8.98 3.70
C THR A 60 5.11 9.38 3.15
N VAL A 61 4.90 10.67 2.91
CA VAL A 61 3.68 11.20 2.28
C VAL A 61 3.51 10.58 0.89
N LYS A 62 4.55 10.65 0.05
CA LYS A 62 4.52 10.09 -1.30
C LYS A 62 4.21 8.60 -1.32
N LYS A 63 4.80 7.82 -0.39
CA LYS A 63 4.54 6.38 -0.25
C LYS A 63 3.11 6.09 0.19
N HIS A 64 2.57 6.87 1.13
CA HIS A 64 1.17 6.75 1.56
C HIS A 64 0.21 7.04 0.39
N LEU A 65 0.40 8.16 -0.31
CA LEU A 65 -0.44 8.53 -1.44
C LEU A 65 -0.38 7.51 -2.58
N ARG A 66 0.81 6.95 -2.87
CA ARG A 66 0.95 5.89 -3.87
C ARG A 66 0.18 4.63 -3.47
N ALA A 67 0.17 4.28 -2.19
CA ALA A 67 -0.60 3.14 -1.71
C ALA A 67 -2.12 3.37 -1.93
N GLN A 68 -2.64 4.56 -1.56
CA GLN A 68 -4.05 4.92 -1.81
C GLN A 68 -4.39 4.95 -3.31
N GLU A 69 -3.48 5.41 -4.15
CA GLU A 69 -3.66 5.39 -5.61
C GLU A 69 -3.85 3.96 -6.13
N ILE A 70 -3.01 3.02 -5.69
CA ILE A 70 -3.14 1.59 -6.01
C ILE A 70 -4.47 1.03 -5.50
N ALA A 71 -4.88 1.37 -4.27
CA ALA A 71 -6.17 0.93 -3.74
C ALA A 71 -7.35 1.46 -4.55
N ARG A 72 -7.33 2.74 -4.93
CA ARG A 72 -8.37 3.36 -5.75
C ARG A 72 -8.47 2.68 -7.13
N GLU A 73 -7.35 2.52 -7.81
CA GLU A 73 -7.30 1.93 -9.16
C GLU A 73 -7.77 0.47 -9.18
N ASN A 74 -7.50 -0.28 -8.11
CA ASN A 74 -7.81 -1.71 -8.02
C ASN A 74 -9.04 -2.03 -7.13
N ARG A 75 -9.76 -0.99 -6.67
CA ARG A 75 -10.90 -1.07 -5.74
C ARG A 75 -10.63 -1.94 -4.51
N LEU A 76 -9.47 -1.74 -3.88
CA LEU A 76 -9.05 -2.48 -2.69
C LEU A 76 -9.50 -1.72 -1.43
N PRO A 77 -10.20 -2.38 -0.49
CA PRO A 77 -10.43 -1.80 0.83
C PRO A 77 -9.10 -1.36 1.46
N CYS A 78 -9.10 -0.15 2.03
CA CYS A 78 -7.94 0.44 2.68
C CYS A 78 -7.93 0.10 4.16
N PHE A 79 -6.80 -0.43 4.61
CA PHE A 79 -6.56 -0.87 5.97
C PHE A 79 -5.40 -0.07 6.57
N GLY A 80 -5.71 0.98 7.32
CA GLY A 80 -4.72 1.77 8.05
C GLY A 80 -4.45 1.17 9.42
N PHE A 81 -3.25 0.65 9.65
CA PHE A 81 -2.76 0.37 10.98
C PHE A 81 -1.86 1.50 11.47
N SER A 82 -1.98 1.82 12.73
CA SER A 82 -0.89 2.37 13.51
C SER A 82 -0.28 1.18 14.25
N HIS A 83 0.82 0.56 13.81
CA HIS A 83 1.31 -0.66 14.47
C HIS A 83 2.69 -0.46 15.08
N ARG A 84 2.86 -0.86 16.34
CA ARG A 84 4.19 -1.08 16.95
C ARG A 84 4.65 -2.49 16.61
N LEU A 85 5.60 -2.66 15.69
CA LEU A 85 6.16 -4.00 15.40
C LEU A 85 6.71 -4.62 16.71
N THR A 86 6.26 -5.83 16.97
CA THR A 86 6.45 -6.60 18.21
C THR A 86 7.94 -6.76 18.58
N GLY A 87 8.34 -6.34 19.79
CA GLY A 87 9.64 -6.73 20.36
C GLY A 87 10.21 -5.85 21.47
N CYS A 88 9.94 -4.55 21.50
CA CYS A 88 10.54 -3.65 22.50
C CYS A 88 9.70 -3.50 23.77
N ARG A 89 9.91 -4.40 24.73
CA ARG A 89 9.60 -4.19 26.15
C ARG A 89 10.73 -3.37 26.80
N SER A 90 10.78 -2.07 26.56
CA SER A 90 11.59 -1.18 27.41
C SER A 90 10.66 -0.20 28.13
N SER A 91 10.67 -0.35 29.45
CA SER A 91 10.07 0.52 30.45
C SER A 91 10.54 1.98 30.27
N SER A 92 9.60 2.91 30.42
CA SER A 92 9.84 4.35 30.70
C SER A 92 10.09 5.26 29.49
N THR A 93 9.22 5.28 28.48
CA THR A 93 8.99 6.50 27.66
C THR A 93 7.69 6.39 26.86
N SER A 94 6.89 7.45 26.87
CA SER A 94 5.57 7.57 26.25
C SER A 94 5.67 7.57 24.71
N PHE A 95 5.10 6.58 24.02
CA PHE A 95 5.12 6.51 22.54
C PHE A 95 3.80 5.94 21.96
N ALA A 96 2.99 6.84 21.38
CA ALA A 96 2.40 6.95 20.02
C ALA A 96 1.86 5.69 19.25
N VAL A 97 0.68 5.58 18.56
CA VAL A 97 0.18 5.84 17.18
C VAL A 97 1.23 6.58 16.50
N ASP A 98 2.00 5.77 15.83
CA ASP A 98 3.40 6.03 15.84
C ASP A 98 3.72 6.85 14.60
N SER A 99 3.03 7.98 14.48
CA SER A 99 3.50 9.14 13.79
C SER A 99 3.44 10.34 14.74
N GLY A 100 4.62 10.81 15.14
CA GLY A 100 4.79 12.05 15.90
C GLY A 100 4.35 13.33 15.18
N GLY A 101 3.72 13.20 14.00
CA GLY A 101 3.28 14.31 13.16
C GLY A 101 4.12 14.44 11.90
N ALA A 102 4.24 15.66 11.39
CA ALA A 102 5.04 15.98 10.20
C ALA A 102 6.51 16.23 10.57
N ASN A 103 7.44 15.94 9.66
CA ASN A 103 8.85 16.33 9.81
C ASN A 103 8.96 17.85 9.68
N LEU A 104 8.90 18.56 10.81
CA LEU A 104 8.84 20.02 10.86
C LEU A 104 9.98 20.73 10.09
N PRO A 105 11.24 20.26 10.11
CA PRO A 105 12.30 20.88 9.31
C PRO A 105 12.03 20.88 7.80
N ARG A 106 11.20 19.94 7.32
CA ARG A 106 10.83 19.76 5.90
C ARG A 106 9.33 19.98 5.68
N GLN A 107 8.66 20.73 6.54
CA GLN A 107 7.20 20.92 6.49
C GLN A 107 6.71 21.45 5.13
N ALA A 108 7.52 22.25 4.43
CA ALA A 108 7.17 22.82 3.13
C ALA A 108 6.96 21.74 2.06
N ASP A 109 7.64 20.60 2.19
CA ASP A 109 7.55 19.44 1.29
C ASP A 109 6.63 18.34 1.85
N VAL A 110 5.92 18.63 2.95
CA VAL A 110 5.03 17.68 3.63
C VAL A 110 3.61 18.20 3.71
N PHE A 111 3.38 19.52 3.81
CA PHE A 111 2.08 20.08 4.16
C PHE A 111 1.31 20.79 3.02
N PRO A 112 1.87 21.78 2.31
CA PRO A 112 1.04 22.78 1.61
C PRO A 112 0.48 22.39 0.24
N ASP A 113 1.11 21.49 -0.51
CA ASP A 113 0.80 21.28 -1.93
C ASP A 113 -0.27 20.20 -2.18
N ARG A 114 -0.76 20.10 -3.42
CA ARG A 114 -1.79 19.15 -3.85
C ARG A 114 -1.46 17.71 -3.47
N ASP A 115 -0.21 17.30 -3.60
CA ASP A 115 0.25 15.92 -3.36
C ASP A 115 0.98 15.80 -2.01
N HIS A 116 0.65 16.68 -1.06
CA HIS A 116 1.15 16.66 0.32
C HIS A 116 0.14 16.02 1.29
N PHE A 117 0.40 16.10 2.60
CA PHE A 117 -0.29 15.34 3.65
C PHE A 117 -1.83 15.45 3.60
N GLY A 118 -2.38 16.62 3.27
CA GLY A 118 -3.83 16.82 3.14
C GLY A 118 -4.49 15.95 2.06
N ARG A 119 -3.73 15.49 1.05
CA ARG A 119 -4.23 14.62 -0.02
C ARG A 119 -4.65 13.24 0.48
N ILE A 120 -4.09 12.79 1.61
CA ILE A 120 -4.48 11.53 2.26
C ILE A 120 -5.97 11.53 2.58
N PHE A 121 -6.46 12.63 3.16
CA PHE A 121 -7.86 12.79 3.57
C PHE A 121 -8.79 12.98 2.38
N TYR A 122 -8.36 13.75 1.38
CA TYR A 122 -9.08 13.87 0.12
C TYR A 122 -9.29 12.50 -0.54
N ASN A 123 -8.24 11.68 -0.61
CA ASN A 123 -8.32 10.33 -1.17
C ASN A 123 -9.22 9.44 -0.33
N GLN A 124 -9.11 9.49 1.00
CA GLN A 124 -9.95 8.71 1.91
C GLN A 124 -11.44 9.02 1.71
N ALA A 125 -11.83 10.29 1.74
CA ALA A 125 -13.21 10.70 1.51
C ALA A 125 -13.74 10.31 0.12
N THR A 126 -12.93 10.51 -0.93
CA THR A 126 -13.36 10.19 -2.30
C THR A 126 -13.40 8.69 -2.59
N MET A 127 -12.52 7.89 -1.97
CA MET A 127 -12.56 6.43 -2.04
C MET A 127 -13.78 5.87 -1.28
N SER A 128 -14.05 6.38 -0.07
CA SER A 128 -15.27 6.03 0.69
C SER A 128 -16.53 6.33 -0.14
N ALA A 129 -16.62 7.52 -0.75
CA ALA A 129 -17.73 7.88 -1.65
C ALA A 129 -17.87 6.96 -2.88
N GLN A 130 -16.79 6.29 -3.32
CA GLN A 130 -16.80 5.29 -4.40
C GLN A 130 -17.14 3.87 -3.92
N GLY A 131 -17.48 3.71 -2.63
CA GLY A 131 -17.74 2.43 -1.99
C GLY A 131 -16.48 1.59 -1.77
N ILE A 132 -15.32 2.22 -1.64
CA ILE A 132 -14.06 1.56 -1.26
C ILE A 132 -13.87 1.77 0.24
N PRO A 133 -14.04 0.73 1.08
CA PRO A 133 -14.03 0.90 2.53
C PRO A 133 -12.72 1.44 3.07
N GLN A 134 -12.80 2.37 4.01
CA GLN A 134 -11.69 2.98 4.72
C GLN A 134 -11.75 2.56 6.20
N ILE A 135 -10.80 1.74 6.64
CA ILE A 135 -10.74 1.24 8.02
C ILE A 135 -9.49 1.75 8.70
N ALA A 136 -9.61 2.28 9.92
CA ALA A 136 -8.48 2.78 10.71
C ALA A 136 -8.33 2.03 12.04
N VAL A 137 -7.09 1.69 12.41
CA VAL A 137 -6.76 1.04 13.68
C VAL A 137 -5.69 1.85 14.41
N VAL A 138 -6.09 2.46 15.51
CA VAL A 138 -5.34 3.44 16.32
C VAL A 138 -4.70 2.71 17.50
N MET A 139 -3.41 2.40 17.40
CA MET A 139 -2.65 1.64 18.42
C MET A 139 -1.60 2.54 19.13
N GLY A 140 -1.98 3.80 19.39
CA GLY A 140 -1.36 4.87 20.20
C GLY A 140 -1.72 6.37 19.84
N SER A 141 -0.84 7.40 19.93
CA SER A 141 -0.97 8.87 19.59
C SER A 141 -1.17 9.40 18.15
N CYS A 142 -2.40 9.69 17.77
CA CYS A 142 -2.79 10.27 16.49
C CYS A 142 -3.00 11.79 16.65
N THR A 143 -2.01 12.60 16.24
CA THR A 143 -1.99 14.04 16.54
C THR A 143 -2.19 14.93 15.31
N ALA A 144 -2.76 16.13 15.53
CA ALA A 144 -2.90 17.19 14.54
C ALA A 144 -3.60 16.72 13.27
N GLY A 145 -3.01 16.97 12.09
CA GLY A 145 -3.58 16.50 10.83
C GLY A 145 -3.79 14.99 10.80
N GLY A 146 -2.94 14.21 11.48
CA GLY A 146 -3.05 12.75 11.54
C GLY A 146 -4.37 12.27 12.13
N ALA A 147 -4.99 13.05 13.03
CA ALA A 147 -6.26 12.73 13.67
C ALA A 147 -7.41 12.56 12.66
N TYR A 148 -7.29 13.11 11.44
CA TYR A 148 -8.28 12.89 10.39
C TYR A 148 -8.24 11.49 9.79
N VAL A 149 -7.14 10.73 9.91
CA VAL A 149 -7.09 9.34 9.44
C VAL A 149 -8.18 8.49 10.11
N PRO A 150 -8.27 8.40 11.45
CA PRO A 150 -9.39 7.70 12.08
C PRO A 150 -10.71 8.45 12.00
N ALA A 151 -10.72 9.78 12.14
CA ALA A 151 -11.97 10.55 12.15
C ALA A 151 -12.71 10.58 10.81
N MET A 152 -12.03 10.28 9.68
CA MET A 152 -12.62 10.19 8.35
C MET A 152 -12.71 8.75 7.83
N ALA A 153 -12.43 7.76 8.68
CA ALA A 153 -12.61 6.34 8.32
C ALA A 153 -14.09 5.96 8.41
N ASP A 154 -14.50 4.97 7.62
CA ASP A 154 -15.88 4.45 7.64
C ASP A 154 -16.15 3.66 8.93
N GLU A 155 -15.14 2.90 9.38
CA GLU A 155 -15.10 2.25 10.69
C GLU A 155 -13.71 2.35 11.29
N ASN A 156 -13.61 2.58 12.59
CA ASN A 156 -12.33 2.71 13.26
C ASN A 156 -12.27 2.02 14.63
N ILE A 157 -11.06 1.60 14.99
CA ILE A 157 -10.75 0.81 16.19
C ILE A 157 -9.66 1.54 16.96
N ILE A 158 -9.78 1.64 18.29
CA ILE A 158 -8.77 2.25 19.15
C ILE A 158 -8.39 1.33 20.31
N VAL A 159 -7.09 1.22 20.60
CA VAL A 159 -6.56 0.43 21.71
C VAL A 159 -6.59 1.24 23.00
N LYS A 160 -7.19 0.69 24.06
CA LYS A 160 -7.28 1.36 25.36
C LYS A 160 -5.91 1.66 25.99
N SER A 161 -5.83 2.77 26.72
CA SER A 161 -4.63 3.16 27.49
C SER A 161 -3.33 3.17 26.66
N GLN A 162 -3.48 3.37 25.35
CA GLN A 162 -2.42 3.38 24.37
C GLN A 162 -2.84 4.38 23.30
N GLY A 163 -3.92 4.05 22.58
CA GLY A 163 -4.57 4.86 21.57
C GLY A 163 -5.01 6.22 22.08
N THR A 164 -4.54 7.30 21.45
CA THR A 164 -5.00 8.67 21.69
C THR A 164 -5.22 9.39 20.36
N ILE A 165 -6.23 10.27 20.26
CA ILE A 165 -6.53 11.06 19.06
C ILE A 165 -6.79 12.51 19.47
N PHE A 166 -6.14 13.48 18.84
CA PHE A 166 -6.42 14.90 19.10
C PHE A 166 -5.89 15.81 17.99
N LEU A 167 -6.61 16.90 17.68
CA LEU A 167 -6.14 17.95 16.77
C LEU A 167 -5.03 18.81 17.40
N GLY A 168 -5.07 19.00 18.72
CA GLY A 168 -4.04 19.70 19.47
C GLY A 168 -3.62 18.86 20.66
N GLY A 169 -2.39 18.35 20.65
CA GLY A 169 -1.91 17.52 21.75
C GLY A 169 -1.68 18.30 23.05
N PRO A 170 -1.40 17.59 24.16
CA PRO A 170 -1.22 18.23 25.47
C PRO A 170 -0.23 19.40 25.50
N PRO A 171 0.93 19.36 24.78
CA PRO A 171 1.83 20.52 24.73
C PRO A 171 1.18 21.77 24.11
N LEU A 172 0.32 21.60 23.10
CA LEU A 172 -0.37 22.70 22.43
C LEU A 172 -1.48 23.27 23.31
N VAL A 173 -2.26 22.40 23.97
CA VAL A 173 -3.31 22.81 24.92
C VAL A 173 -2.70 23.64 26.04
N ARG A 174 -1.59 23.16 26.63
CA ARG A 174 -0.87 23.88 27.68
C ARG A 174 -0.33 25.22 27.18
N ALA A 175 0.25 25.28 25.98
CA ALA A 175 0.78 26.51 25.43
C ALA A 175 -0.31 27.55 25.13
N ALA A 176 -1.49 27.12 24.69
CA ALA A 176 -2.58 28.00 24.31
C ALA A 176 -3.45 28.46 25.49
N THR A 177 -3.66 27.61 26.49
CA THR A 177 -4.66 27.83 27.56
C THR A 177 -4.07 27.81 28.97
N GLY A 178 -2.86 27.27 29.15
CA GLY A 178 -2.27 26.99 30.46
C GLY A 178 -2.77 25.71 31.12
N GLU A 179 -3.77 25.04 30.55
CA GLU A 179 -4.31 23.78 31.08
C GLU A 179 -3.30 22.64 30.96
N VAL A 180 -3.20 21.83 32.01
CA VAL A 180 -2.35 20.62 32.04
C VAL A 180 -3.26 19.41 32.05
N VAL A 181 -3.29 18.70 30.92
CA VAL A 181 -4.11 17.50 30.70
C VAL A 181 -3.22 16.37 30.19
N SER A 182 -3.52 15.13 30.54
CA SER A 182 -2.80 13.96 30.02
C SER A 182 -3.26 13.62 28.60
N ALA A 183 -2.48 12.85 27.84
CA ALA A 183 -2.90 12.42 26.50
C ALA A 183 -4.13 11.49 26.55
N GLU A 184 -4.22 10.63 27.57
CA GLU A 184 -5.36 9.72 27.77
C GLU A 184 -6.63 10.50 28.12
N ASP A 185 -6.54 11.50 29.00
CA ASP A 185 -7.70 12.32 29.38
C ASP A 185 -8.15 13.23 28.23
N LEU A 186 -7.21 13.69 27.40
CA LEU A 186 -7.49 14.59 26.27
C LEU A 186 -8.11 13.87 25.07
N GLY A 187 -7.73 12.62 24.83
CA GLY A 187 -8.03 11.93 23.57
C GLY A 187 -7.95 10.41 23.62
N GLY A 188 -8.02 9.78 24.79
CA GLY A 188 -7.91 8.33 24.93
C GLY A 188 -9.09 7.54 24.37
N ALA A 189 -8.94 6.21 24.38
CA ALA A 189 -9.97 5.28 23.89
C ALA A 189 -11.31 5.42 24.63
N ASP A 190 -11.27 5.60 25.96
CA ASP A 190 -12.50 5.76 26.75
C ASP A 190 -13.27 7.01 26.35
N LEU A 191 -12.57 8.13 26.11
CA LEU A 191 -13.20 9.36 25.65
C LEU A 191 -13.86 9.18 24.29
N HIS A 192 -13.13 8.61 23.32
CA HIS A 192 -13.62 8.54 21.94
C HIS A 192 -14.67 7.46 21.69
N CYS A 193 -14.60 6.32 22.38
CA CYS A 193 -15.61 5.26 22.26
C CYS A 193 -16.87 5.50 23.09
N ARG A 194 -16.78 6.24 24.21
CA ARG A 194 -17.93 6.39 25.14
C ARG A 194 -18.58 7.75 25.11
N THR A 195 -17.84 8.80 24.75
CA THR A 195 -18.31 10.18 24.87
C THR A 195 -18.38 10.87 23.52
N SER A 196 -17.26 10.96 22.79
CA SER A 196 -17.21 11.78 21.57
C SER A 196 -17.76 11.05 20.34
N GLY A 197 -17.73 9.72 20.32
CA GLY A 197 -18.10 8.91 19.16
C GLY A 197 -17.14 9.07 17.97
N VAL A 198 -15.90 9.54 18.21
CA VAL A 198 -14.87 9.58 17.15
C VAL A 198 -14.43 8.17 16.82
N THR A 199 -14.55 7.23 17.76
CA THR A 199 -14.15 5.84 17.54
C THR A 199 -15.21 4.80 17.81
N ASP A 200 -15.30 3.79 16.94
CA ASP A 200 -16.41 2.84 16.90
C ASP A 200 -16.17 1.60 17.76
N HIS A 201 -14.92 1.13 17.80
CA HIS A 201 -14.56 -0.15 18.43
C HIS A 201 -13.46 0.01 19.48
N TYR A 202 -13.72 -0.50 20.68
CA TYR A 202 -12.81 -0.44 21.83
C TYR A 202 -11.97 -1.72 21.94
N ALA A 203 -10.68 -1.63 21.62
CA ALA A 203 -9.73 -2.75 21.72
C ALA A 203 -9.00 -2.77 23.07
N LEU A 204 -8.64 -3.98 23.52
CA LEU A 204 -8.00 -4.18 24.83
C LEU A 204 -6.48 -4.11 24.76
N ASP A 205 -5.94 -4.52 23.62
CA ASP A 205 -4.53 -4.55 23.26
C ASP A 205 -4.44 -4.64 21.72
N ASP A 206 -3.21 -4.69 21.23
CA ASP A 206 -2.92 -4.73 19.81
C ASP A 206 -3.53 -5.96 19.11
N GLU A 207 -3.43 -7.14 19.72
CA GLU A 207 -3.95 -8.39 19.16
C GLU A 207 -5.48 -8.35 19.03
N HIS A 208 -6.16 -7.84 20.05
CA HIS A 208 -7.61 -7.66 20.02
C HIS A 208 -8.02 -6.67 18.93
N ALA A 209 -7.27 -5.58 18.73
CA ALA A 209 -7.53 -4.64 17.65
C ALA A 209 -7.44 -5.31 16.27
N LEU A 210 -6.47 -6.19 16.06
CA LEU A 210 -6.35 -6.96 14.82
C LEU A 210 -7.49 -7.98 14.62
N VAL A 211 -8.05 -8.54 15.70
CA VAL A 211 -9.25 -9.40 15.63
C VAL A 211 -10.48 -8.59 15.22
N LEU A 212 -10.66 -7.40 15.80
CA LEU A 212 -11.76 -6.48 15.45
C LEU A 212 -11.63 -6.02 14.00
N ALA A 213 -10.43 -5.64 13.58
CA ALA A 213 -10.09 -5.31 12.20
C ALA A 213 -10.55 -6.38 11.19
N ARG A 214 -10.22 -7.65 11.47
CA ARG A 214 -10.65 -8.77 10.63
C ARG A 214 -12.16 -8.95 10.62
N ARG A 215 -12.84 -8.68 11.75
CA ARG A 215 -14.30 -8.74 11.85
C ARG A 215 -14.97 -7.66 11.00
N VAL A 216 -14.45 -6.43 11.03
CA VAL A 216 -14.92 -5.34 10.15
C VAL A 216 -14.81 -5.78 8.70
N VAL A 217 -13.63 -6.27 8.28
CA VAL A 217 -13.41 -6.72 6.88
C VAL A 217 -14.36 -7.86 6.49
N ALA A 218 -14.64 -8.80 7.39
CA ALA A 218 -15.56 -9.90 7.13
C ALA A 218 -17.01 -9.44 6.88
N ASN A 219 -17.39 -8.26 7.38
CA ASN A 219 -18.73 -7.69 7.24
C ASN A 219 -18.87 -6.69 6.07
N LEU A 220 -17.82 -6.48 5.26
CA LEU A 220 -17.85 -5.52 4.15
C LEU A 220 -18.81 -5.92 3.01
N ASN A 221 -19.26 -7.17 2.97
CA ASN A 221 -20.10 -7.70 1.90
C ASN A 221 -19.48 -7.48 0.49
N ILE A 222 -18.16 -7.63 0.39
CA ILE A 222 -17.40 -7.47 -0.86
C ILE A 222 -17.09 -8.83 -1.46
N ARG A 223 -17.38 -8.97 -2.75
CA ARG A 223 -16.94 -10.10 -3.59
C ARG A 223 -16.23 -9.57 -4.82
N LYS A 224 -14.99 -10.01 -5.04
CA LYS A 224 -14.24 -9.69 -6.26
C LYS A 224 -14.51 -10.74 -7.32
N GLU A 225 -15.00 -10.31 -8.48
CA GLU A 225 -15.15 -11.16 -9.65
C GLU A 225 -14.05 -10.82 -10.67
N PRO A 226 -13.33 -11.83 -11.21
CA PRO A 226 -12.37 -11.60 -12.29
C PRO A 226 -13.07 -10.96 -13.48
N GLN A 227 -12.54 -9.85 -13.98
CA GLN A 227 -13.06 -9.18 -15.17
C GLN A 227 -12.59 -9.85 -16.49
N VAL A 228 -11.87 -10.96 -16.39
CA VAL A 228 -11.25 -11.68 -17.50
C VAL A 228 -11.56 -13.16 -17.43
N THR A 229 -11.47 -13.84 -18.58
CA THR A 229 -11.65 -15.29 -18.63
C THR A 229 -10.45 -15.99 -18.02
N MET A 230 -10.64 -16.56 -16.83
CA MET A 230 -9.64 -17.38 -16.14
C MET A 230 -9.60 -18.80 -16.70
N LEU A 231 -8.40 -19.35 -16.82
CA LEU A 231 -8.17 -20.79 -17.02
C LEU A 231 -7.43 -21.38 -15.80
N PRO A 232 -7.44 -22.71 -15.62
CA PRO A 232 -6.57 -23.35 -14.65
C PRO A 232 -5.10 -22.95 -14.89
N PRO A 233 -4.37 -22.51 -13.85
CA PRO A 233 -2.97 -22.14 -13.99
C PRO A 233 -2.12 -23.38 -14.31
N GLU A 234 -1.08 -23.20 -15.11
CA GLU A 234 -0.08 -24.23 -15.42
C GLU A 234 1.32 -23.68 -15.17
N ASP A 235 2.20 -24.47 -14.57
CA ASP A 235 3.58 -24.05 -14.37
C ASP A 235 4.31 -23.87 -15.72
N PRO A 236 5.24 -22.90 -15.85
CA PRO A 236 6.13 -22.82 -17.01
C PRO A 236 6.97 -24.09 -17.17
N LEU A 237 7.36 -24.42 -18.41
CA LEU A 237 8.22 -25.58 -18.70
C LEU A 237 9.67 -25.40 -18.23
N TYR A 238 10.06 -24.18 -17.90
CA TYR A 238 11.42 -23.82 -17.53
C TYR A 238 11.44 -23.08 -16.18
N PRO A 239 12.43 -23.33 -15.31
CA PRO A 239 12.49 -22.72 -14.00
C PRO A 239 12.83 -21.22 -14.09
N ALA A 240 12.14 -20.40 -13.28
CA ALA A 240 12.37 -18.96 -13.23
C ALA A 240 13.80 -18.58 -12.78
N SER A 241 14.49 -19.44 -12.04
CA SER A 241 15.88 -19.23 -11.61
C SER A 241 16.87 -19.08 -12.77
N GLU A 242 16.54 -19.59 -13.96
CA GLU A 242 17.40 -19.45 -15.15
C GLU A 242 17.38 -18.04 -15.75
N ILE A 243 16.41 -17.19 -15.40
CA ILE A 243 16.28 -15.82 -15.95
C ILE A 243 17.56 -15.01 -15.72
N GLY A 244 18.19 -15.14 -14.55
CA GLY A 244 19.44 -14.45 -14.24
C GLY A 244 20.59 -14.81 -15.19
N GLY A 245 20.65 -16.06 -15.67
CA GLY A 245 21.64 -16.51 -16.64
C GLY A 245 21.38 -16.02 -18.07
N ILE A 246 20.13 -15.68 -18.40
CA ILE A 246 19.72 -15.18 -19.72
C ILE A 246 20.00 -13.69 -19.84
N VAL A 247 19.49 -12.89 -18.89
CA VAL A 247 19.63 -11.43 -18.91
C VAL A 247 21.06 -11.03 -18.56
N GLY A 248 21.67 -11.73 -17.59
CA GLY A 248 23.00 -11.42 -17.10
C GLY A 248 23.08 -10.03 -16.43
N THR A 249 24.31 -9.58 -16.17
CA THR A 249 24.59 -8.27 -15.55
C THR A 249 25.10 -7.23 -16.55
N ASN A 250 25.46 -7.64 -17.76
CA ASN A 250 25.99 -6.75 -18.80
C ASN A 250 24.85 -6.17 -19.65
N LEU A 251 24.47 -4.93 -19.34
CA LEU A 251 23.39 -4.19 -20.02
C LEU A 251 23.60 -4.00 -21.54
N ARG A 252 24.81 -4.21 -22.08
CA ARG A 252 25.10 -4.07 -23.51
C ARG A 252 25.01 -5.38 -24.28
N LYS A 253 24.94 -6.52 -23.59
CA LYS A 253 24.87 -7.83 -24.23
C LYS A 253 23.43 -8.09 -24.67
N PRO A 254 23.15 -8.25 -25.97
CA PRO A 254 21.82 -8.62 -26.41
C PRO A 254 21.49 -10.05 -25.97
N PHE A 255 20.22 -10.29 -25.68
CA PHE A 255 19.64 -11.60 -25.43
C PHE A 255 18.26 -11.66 -26.08
N ASP A 256 17.74 -12.86 -26.32
CA ASP A 256 16.39 -13.03 -26.84
C ASP A 256 15.36 -12.97 -25.70
N VAL A 257 14.53 -11.93 -25.71
CA VAL A 257 13.50 -11.72 -24.68
C VAL A 257 12.45 -12.84 -24.64
N LYS A 258 12.25 -13.59 -25.73
CA LYS A 258 11.34 -14.75 -25.74
C LYS A 258 11.77 -15.83 -24.74
N SER A 259 13.08 -15.92 -24.47
CA SER A 259 13.61 -16.84 -23.45
C SER A 259 13.17 -16.46 -22.03
N VAL A 260 12.97 -15.18 -21.76
CA VAL A 260 12.39 -14.71 -20.48
C VAL A 260 10.89 -14.98 -20.45
N ILE A 261 10.17 -14.65 -21.53
CA ILE A 261 8.72 -14.90 -21.64
C ILE A 261 8.38 -16.37 -21.37
N ALA A 262 9.14 -17.31 -21.97
CA ALA A 262 8.94 -18.74 -21.78
C ALA A 262 9.06 -19.22 -20.32
N ARG A 263 9.73 -18.47 -19.44
CA ARG A 263 9.90 -18.79 -18.01
C ARG A 263 8.87 -18.13 -17.10
N LEU A 264 8.00 -17.28 -17.66
CA LEU A 264 6.98 -16.54 -16.92
C LEU A 264 5.57 -17.03 -17.22
N VAL A 265 5.30 -17.41 -18.47
CA VAL A 265 3.94 -17.70 -18.93
C VAL A 265 3.55 -19.16 -18.75
N ASP A 266 2.27 -19.39 -18.54
CA ASP A 266 1.69 -20.70 -18.27
C ASP A 266 2.01 -21.71 -19.39
N GLY A 267 2.60 -22.84 -19.02
CA GLY A 267 3.04 -23.89 -19.95
C GLY A 267 4.04 -23.41 -21.01
N SER A 268 4.72 -22.27 -20.78
CA SER A 268 5.63 -21.63 -21.75
C SER A 268 5.00 -21.34 -23.11
N ARG A 269 3.68 -21.21 -23.18
CA ARG A 269 2.94 -20.96 -24.43
C ARG A 269 2.81 -19.47 -24.70
N PHE A 270 3.26 -19.06 -25.87
CA PHE A 270 3.20 -17.67 -26.32
C PHE A 270 2.73 -17.61 -27.77
N ALA A 271 1.61 -16.92 -28.00
CA ALA A 271 1.05 -16.69 -29.33
C ALA A 271 1.54 -15.33 -29.84
N GLU A 272 2.67 -15.34 -30.55
CA GLU A 272 3.31 -14.12 -31.03
C GLU A 272 2.49 -13.42 -32.11
N PHE A 273 2.32 -12.11 -31.95
CA PHE A 273 1.70 -11.24 -32.94
C PHE A 273 2.78 -10.59 -33.79
N LYS A 274 2.60 -10.60 -35.12
CA LYS A 274 3.55 -9.99 -36.08
C LYS A 274 5.00 -10.44 -35.83
N GLU A 275 5.22 -11.76 -35.72
CA GLU A 275 6.55 -12.34 -35.43
C GLU A 275 7.64 -11.86 -36.41
N HIS A 276 7.32 -11.76 -37.69
CA HIS A 276 8.28 -11.38 -38.74
C HIS A 276 8.28 -9.88 -39.10
N TYR A 277 7.65 -9.01 -38.29
CA TYR A 277 7.59 -7.56 -38.51
C TYR A 277 7.99 -6.81 -37.24
N GLY A 278 8.89 -5.83 -37.34
CA GLY A 278 9.34 -5.06 -36.17
C GLY A 278 9.94 -5.93 -35.06
N ALA A 279 10.80 -6.89 -35.41
CA ALA A 279 11.30 -7.96 -34.52
C ALA A 279 12.06 -7.47 -33.26
N THR A 280 12.45 -6.20 -33.21
CA THR A 280 13.03 -5.57 -32.01
C THR A 280 12.01 -5.23 -30.93
N LEU A 281 10.72 -5.45 -31.19
CA LEU A 281 9.65 -5.47 -30.20
C LEU A 281 8.87 -6.78 -30.35
N VAL A 282 8.92 -7.61 -29.31
CA VAL A 282 8.14 -8.84 -29.23
C VAL A 282 6.79 -8.49 -28.62
N THR A 283 5.71 -8.87 -29.32
CA THR A 283 4.35 -8.72 -28.81
C THR A 283 3.57 -10.01 -29.00
N GLY A 284 2.68 -10.36 -28.08
CA GLY A 284 1.90 -11.58 -28.22
C GLY A 284 1.05 -11.90 -27.00
N PHE A 285 0.16 -12.87 -27.16
CA PHE A 285 -0.78 -13.27 -26.13
C PHE A 285 -0.26 -14.48 -25.36
N ALA A 286 -0.45 -14.47 -24.04
CA ALA A 286 -0.14 -15.58 -23.17
C ALA A 286 -1.14 -15.67 -22.00
N ARG A 287 -0.84 -16.56 -21.06
CA ARG A 287 -1.49 -16.58 -19.75
C ARG A 287 -0.45 -16.58 -18.64
N LEU A 288 -0.78 -15.98 -17.51
CA LEU A 288 0.05 -15.95 -16.32
C LEU A 288 -0.85 -16.22 -15.11
N HIS A 289 -0.61 -17.35 -14.42
CA HIS A 289 -1.47 -17.85 -13.35
C HIS A 289 -2.96 -17.92 -13.76
N GLY A 290 -3.23 -18.33 -15.00
CA GLY A 290 -4.56 -18.45 -15.57
C GLY A 290 -5.14 -17.15 -16.14
N TYR A 291 -4.60 -15.97 -15.79
CA TYR A 291 -5.03 -14.68 -16.34
C TYR A 291 -4.53 -14.51 -17.77
N PRO A 292 -5.37 -14.09 -18.75
CA PRO A 292 -4.89 -13.71 -20.06
C PRO A 292 -4.04 -12.44 -19.97
N VAL A 293 -2.92 -12.40 -20.68
CA VAL A 293 -2.01 -11.25 -20.71
C VAL A 293 -1.55 -10.97 -22.14
N GLY A 294 -1.41 -9.70 -22.48
CA GLY A 294 -0.76 -9.23 -23.70
C GLY A 294 0.63 -8.74 -23.35
N ILE A 295 1.67 -9.45 -23.81
CA ILE A 295 3.04 -9.10 -23.48
C ILE A 295 3.59 -8.15 -24.54
N VAL A 296 4.24 -7.07 -24.10
CA VAL A 296 5.01 -6.15 -24.95
C VAL A 296 6.42 -6.07 -24.39
N ALA A 297 7.40 -6.60 -25.12
CA ALA A 297 8.76 -6.79 -24.61
C ALA A 297 9.81 -6.28 -25.60
N ASN A 298 10.72 -5.42 -25.13
CA ASN A 298 11.84 -4.95 -25.94
C ASN A 298 12.81 -6.09 -26.26
N ASN A 299 13.25 -6.16 -27.50
CA ASN A 299 14.22 -7.13 -28.00
C ASN A 299 15.32 -6.46 -28.84
N GLY A 300 15.59 -5.18 -28.57
CA GLY A 300 16.54 -4.36 -29.31
C GLY A 300 16.09 -2.90 -29.42
N ILE A 301 16.71 -2.18 -30.34
CA ILE A 301 16.40 -0.77 -30.64
C ILE A 301 15.02 -0.66 -31.30
N LEU A 302 14.20 0.28 -30.86
CA LEU A 302 12.88 0.52 -31.44
C LEU A 302 12.98 1.28 -32.77
N PHE A 303 12.31 0.74 -33.79
CA PHE A 303 12.13 1.39 -35.09
C PHE A 303 10.65 1.77 -35.28
N SER A 304 10.35 2.50 -36.36
CA SER A 304 8.98 2.87 -36.72
C SER A 304 8.06 1.66 -36.82
N GLU A 305 8.54 0.55 -37.39
CA GLU A 305 7.83 -0.72 -37.50
C GLU A 305 7.51 -1.30 -36.13
N SER A 306 8.45 -1.21 -35.17
CA SER A 306 8.25 -1.64 -33.79
C SER A 306 7.14 -0.85 -33.11
N ALA A 307 7.11 0.48 -33.30
CA ALA A 307 6.05 1.33 -32.75
C ALA A 307 4.68 1.02 -33.36
N LEU A 308 4.60 0.86 -34.69
CA LEU A 308 3.36 0.47 -35.39
C LEU A 308 2.87 -0.92 -34.97
N LYS A 309 3.79 -1.86 -34.72
CA LYS A 309 3.47 -3.18 -34.16
C LYS A 309 2.90 -3.06 -32.75
N GLY A 310 3.56 -2.29 -31.88
CA GLY A 310 3.15 -2.08 -30.49
C GLY A 310 1.77 -1.43 -30.39
N ALA A 311 1.53 -0.33 -31.12
CA ALA A 311 0.26 0.39 -31.11
C ALA A 311 -0.92 -0.51 -31.50
N HIS A 312 -0.81 -1.21 -32.64
CA HIS A 312 -1.86 -2.14 -33.08
C HIS A 312 -2.07 -3.28 -32.07
N PHE A 313 -1.01 -3.81 -31.45
CA PHE A 313 -1.16 -4.86 -30.44
C PHE A 313 -1.90 -4.36 -29.18
N VAL A 314 -1.59 -3.15 -28.72
CA VAL A 314 -2.28 -2.50 -27.59
C VAL A 314 -3.76 -2.28 -27.90
N GLU A 315 -4.10 -1.85 -29.11
CA GLU A 315 -5.49 -1.72 -29.56
C GLU A 315 -6.25 -3.05 -29.48
N LEU A 316 -5.62 -4.16 -29.92
CA LEU A 316 -6.22 -5.49 -29.81
C LEU A 316 -6.45 -5.90 -28.35
N CYS A 317 -5.48 -5.63 -27.46
CA CYS A 317 -5.62 -5.94 -26.03
C CYS A 317 -6.74 -5.11 -25.40
N ALA A 318 -6.81 -3.81 -25.70
CA ALA A 318 -7.83 -2.90 -25.20
C ALA A 318 -9.24 -3.32 -25.64
N ILE A 319 -9.45 -3.64 -26.93
CA ILE A 319 -10.75 -4.08 -27.46
C ILE A 319 -11.20 -5.40 -26.80
N ARG A 320 -10.25 -6.28 -26.47
CA ARG A 320 -10.53 -7.60 -25.88
C ARG A 320 -10.58 -7.59 -24.35
N GLY A 321 -10.28 -6.47 -23.70
CA GLY A 321 -10.15 -6.39 -22.23
C GLY A 321 -9.02 -7.27 -21.68
N ILE A 322 -7.91 -7.40 -22.41
CA ILE A 322 -6.73 -8.18 -21.98
C ILE A 322 -5.73 -7.25 -21.30
N PRO A 323 -5.32 -7.51 -20.04
CA PRO A 323 -4.25 -6.78 -19.36
C PRO A 323 -2.93 -6.81 -20.13
N LEU A 324 -2.18 -5.71 -20.09
CA LEU A 324 -0.83 -5.57 -20.66
C LEU A 324 0.24 -5.66 -19.56
#